data_AF-A0A5Q0TGQ6-F1
#
_entry.id   AF-A0A5Q0TGQ6-F1
#
_cell.length_a   1.000
_cell.length_b   1.000
_cell.length_c   1.000
_cell.angle_alpha   90.00
_cell.angle_beta   90.00
_cell.angle_gamma   90.00
#
_symmetry.space_group_name_H-M   'P 1'
#
loop_
_entity.id
_entity.type
_entity.pdbx_description
1 polymer ?
#
loop_
_entity_poly.entity_id
_entity_poly.type
_entity_poly.pdbx_seq_one_letter_code
_entity_poly.pdbx_strand_id
1 'polypeptide(L)'
;MANSPAKKTLCKYTRQDIAASNMAELIAEPQFFCGACARSSSQKNALCQPVALTELTDQVFDLTSAHTSELTSQDPIQVNPQQDHLPQVNRSAQAVEKAKALKAQREASIKETPLKHGVHLVEPIYPSPSPSPSQTKTPDLDLIKQVLKLQHKQEKAEKKQQKMRKKLLEKQSELADKHHKVLKQERKLLKQQAKLNKQQAQMKQKLAQYELDWPLSALSAVSGLNTENKERVSQLKVLH
;
A
#
# COMPACT_ATOMS: atom_id res chain seq x y z
N MET A 1 47.21 -31.25 18.50
CA MET A 1 46.18 -30.28 18.93
C MET A 1 45.66 -29.58 17.68
N ALA A 2 44.50 -30.01 17.19
CA ALA A 2 43.93 -29.50 15.94
C ALA A 2 43.34 -28.09 16.16
N ASN A 3 43.82 -27.13 15.38
CA ASN A 3 43.27 -25.78 15.31
C ASN A 3 41.79 -25.86 14.93
N SER A 4 40.90 -25.51 15.86
CA SER A 4 39.48 -25.30 15.53
C SER A 4 39.37 -24.17 14.50
N PRO A 5 38.69 -24.37 13.36
CA PRO A 5 38.50 -23.32 12.38
C PRO A 5 37.74 -22.17 13.03
N ALA A 6 38.22 -20.93 12.83
CA ALA A 6 37.58 -19.72 13.32
C ALA A 6 36.07 -19.77 13.00
N LYS A 7 35.24 -19.89 14.06
CA LYS A 7 33.79 -20.10 13.91
C LYS A 7 33.20 -18.93 13.14
N LYS A 8 32.80 -19.17 11.89
CA LYS A 8 32.03 -18.20 11.10
C LYS A 8 30.70 -18.01 11.82
N THR A 9 30.30 -16.76 12.05
CA THR A 9 28.97 -16.42 12.58
C THR A 9 27.92 -16.58 11.47
N LEU A 10 26.71 -17.05 11.79
CA LEU A 10 25.54 -17.19 10.90
C LEU A 10 25.33 -15.95 10.02
N CYS A 11 25.61 -14.77 10.56
CA CYS A 11 25.46 -13.50 9.89
C CYS A 11 26.39 -13.31 8.69
N LYS A 12 27.50 -14.07 8.64
CA LYS A 12 28.45 -14.10 7.53
C LYS A 12 28.22 -15.26 6.56
N TYR A 13 27.21 -16.12 6.77
CA TYR A 13 26.94 -17.23 5.87
C TYR A 13 26.30 -16.73 4.57
N THR A 14 26.89 -17.15 3.45
CA THR A 14 26.30 -16.96 2.12
C THR A 14 25.15 -17.93 1.89
N ARG A 15 24.34 -17.72 0.84
CA ARG A 15 23.25 -18.66 0.49
C ARG A 15 23.76 -20.08 0.24
N GLN A 16 24.97 -20.23 -0.30
CA GLN A 16 25.59 -21.54 -0.55
C GLN A 16 26.00 -22.21 0.76
N ASP A 17 26.60 -21.44 1.70
CA ASP A 17 26.97 -21.98 3.00
C ASP A 17 25.74 -22.44 3.79
N ILE A 18 24.64 -21.66 3.76
CA ILE A 18 23.38 -22.01 4.44
C ILE A 18 22.82 -23.33 3.92
N ALA A 19 22.89 -23.57 2.60
CA ALA A 19 22.40 -24.81 1.99
C ALA A 19 23.29 -26.01 2.30
N ALA A 20 24.61 -25.79 2.47
CA ALA A 20 25.57 -26.85 2.74
C ALA A 20 25.66 -27.26 4.22
N SER A 21 25.32 -26.34 5.13
CA SER A 21 25.36 -26.57 6.58
C SER A 21 24.01 -26.99 7.15
N ASN A 22 24.00 -27.86 8.16
CA ASN A 22 22.78 -28.26 8.89
C ASN A 22 22.31 -27.14 9.85
N MET A 23 21.73 -26.07 9.30
CA MET A 23 21.27 -24.90 10.07
C MET A 23 19.91 -25.08 10.75
N ALA A 24 19.21 -26.17 10.46
CA ALA A 24 17.89 -26.44 11.03
C ALA A 24 17.92 -26.45 12.56
N GLU A 25 18.95 -27.04 13.16
CA GLU A 25 19.11 -27.12 14.62
C GLU A 25 19.34 -25.75 15.27
N LEU A 26 20.10 -24.86 14.60
CA LEU A 26 20.34 -23.51 15.11
C LEU A 26 19.11 -22.60 14.99
N ILE A 27 18.14 -22.95 14.14
CA ILE A 27 16.96 -22.12 13.83
C ILE A 27 15.68 -22.68 14.47
N ALA A 28 15.65 -23.96 14.87
CA ALA A 28 14.44 -24.63 15.38
C ALA A 28 13.84 -23.94 16.62
N GLU A 29 14.69 -23.48 17.54
CA GLU A 29 14.27 -22.80 18.78
C GLU A 29 15.08 -21.51 18.97
N PRO A 30 14.75 -20.43 18.23
CA PRO A 30 15.54 -19.21 18.28
C PRO A 30 15.31 -18.52 19.62
N GLN A 31 16.40 -18.28 20.36
CA GLN A 31 16.39 -17.50 21.61
C GLN A 31 16.96 -16.08 21.39
N PHE A 32 17.70 -15.88 20.29
CA PHE A 32 18.38 -14.63 19.96
C PHE A 32 18.13 -14.25 18.50
N PHE A 33 18.19 -12.94 18.20
CA PHE A 33 18.25 -12.42 16.83
C PHE A 33 19.39 -11.39 16.67
N CYS A 34 19.97 -11.23 15.47
CA CYS A 34 20.98 -10.18 15.25
C CYS A 34 20.31 -8.84 14.93
N GLY A 35 20.60 -7.79 15.70
CA GLY A 35 20.05 -6.44 15.48
C GLY A 35 20.44 -5.83 14.12
N ALA A 36 21.63 -6.13 13.59
CA ALA A 36 22.10 -5.58 12.31
C ALA A 36 21.52 -6.27 11.06
N CYS A 37 21.29 -7.59 11.10
CA CYS A 37 20.92 -8.37 9.90
C CYS A 37 19.64 -9.19 10.03
N ALA A 38 18.94 -9.09 11.16
CA ALA A 38 17.65 -9.73 11.43
C ALA A 38 17.62 -11.26 11.25
N ARG A 39 18.77 -11.94 11.48
CA ARG A 39 18.83 -13.41 11.52
C ARG A 39 18.61 -13.94 12.93
N SER A 40 17.91 -15.05 13.07
CA SER A 40 17.60 -15.69 14.35
C SER A 40 18.45 -16.95 14.60
N SER A 41 18.73 -17.24 15.86
CA SER A 41 19.54 -18.39 16.29
C SER A 41 19.22 -18.80 17.73
N SER A 42 19.33 -20.09 18.05
CA SER A 42 19.29 -20.61 19.42
C SER A 42 20.55 -20.22 20.21
N GLN A 43 21.67 -19.93 19.53
CA GLN A 43 22.96 -19.62 20.16
C GLN A 43 23.40 -18.17 19.94
N LYS A 44 23.81 -17.49 21.02
CA LYS A 44 24.35 -16.11 21.02
C LYS A 44 25.60 -15.94 20.15
N ASN A 45 26.52 -16.91 20.23
CA ASN A 45 27.83 -16.86 19.56
C ASN A 45 27.74 -17.02 18.04
N ALA A 46 26.58 -17.42 17.52
CA ALA A 46 26.37 -17.57 16.10
C ALA A 46 26.00 -16.24 15.43
N LEU A 47 25.75 -15.15 16.18
CA LEU A 47 25.24 -13.88 15.65
C LEU A 47 26.25 -12.74 15.76
N CYS A 48 26.11 -11.72 14.89
CA CYS A 48 26.94 -10.52 14.88
C CYS A 48 26.72 -9.58 16.06
N GLN A 49 25.45 -9.36 16.39
CA GLN A 49 24.94 -8.45 17.41
C GLN A 49 23.71 -9.10 18.04
N PRO A 50 23.90 -10.14 18.87
CA PRO A 50 22.80 -10.90 19.43
C PRO A 50 21.97 -10.07 20.42
N VAL A 51 20.66 -10.10 20.24
CA VAL A 51 19.64 -9.55 21.13
C VAL A 51 18.73 -10.69 21.56
N ALA A 52 18.43 -10.80 22.86
CA ALA A 52 17.57 -11.86 23.39
C ALA A 52 16.10 -11.60 23.05
N LEU A 53 15.37 -12.65 22.67
CA LEU A 53 13.93 -12.53 22.34
C LEU A 53 13.06 -12.38 23.59
N THR A 54 13.50 -12.90 24.73
CA THR A 54 12.78 -12.80 26.02
C THR A 54 12.66 -11.35 26.51
N GLU A 55 13.63 -10.50 26.19
CA GLU A 55 13.60 -9.07 26.55
C GLU A 55 12.54 -8.27 25.77
N LEU A 56 12.03 -8.82 24.65
CA LEU A 56 10.96 -8.21 23.86
C LEU A 56 9.57 -8.65 24.31
N THR A 57 9.40 -9.88 24.80
CA THR A 57 8.08 -10.36 25.25
C THR A 57 7.60 -9.61 26.49
N ASP A 58 8.51 -9.24 27.40
CA ASP A 58 8.15 -8.52 28.62
C ASP A 58 7.75 -7.06 28.31
N GLN A 59 8.33 -6.44 27.28
CA GLN A 59 7.98 -5.08 26.86
C GLN A 59 6.69 -5.00 26.03
N VAL A 60 6.28 -6.09 25.37
CA VAL A 60 5.03 -6.14 24.59
C VAL A 60 3.82 -6.43 25.47
N PHE A 61 4.01 -7.09 26.62
CA PHE A 61 2.95 -7.30 27.61
C PHE A 61 2.53 -6.02 28.34
N ASP A 62 3.45 -5.08 28.61
CA ASP A 62 3.10 -3.81 29.25
C ASP A 62 2.30 -2.85 28.34
N LEU A 63 2.41 -2.99 27.01
CA LEU A 63 1.64 -2.19 26.06
C LEU A 63 0.23 -2.76 25.77
N THR A 64 -0.04 -4.01 26.18
CA THR A 64 -1.33 -4.68 25.94
C THR A 64 -2.16 -4.90 27.21
N SER A 65 -1.60 -4.67 28.40
CA SER A 65 -2.31 -4.77 29.68
C SER A 65 -3.09 -3.52 30.10
N ALA A 66 -2.97 -2.39 29.40
CA ALA A 66 -3.67 -1.14 29.73
C ALA A 66 -5.05 -0.96 29.06
N HIS A 67 -5.54 -1.93 28.26
CA HIS A 67 -6.75 -1.73 27.45
C HIS A 67 -7.84 -2.82 27.56
N THR A 68 -7.79 -3.73 28.53
CA THR A 68 -8.73 -4.86 28.63
C THR A 68 -9.49 -4.97 29.96
N SER A 69 -9.56 -3.90 30.76
CA SER A 69 -10.34 -3.87 32.01
C SER A 69 -11.42 -2.80 32.01
N GLU A 70 -12.25 -2.73 30.96
CA GLU A 70 -13.56 -2.08 31.03
C GLU A 70 -14.42 -2.57 29.86
N LEU A 71 -15.26 -3.57 30.11
CA LEU A 71 -16.65 -3.68 29.64
C LEU A 71 -17.15 -5.12 29.89
N THR A 72 -17.69 -5.34 31.08
CA THR A 72 -18.75 -6.35 31.26
C THR A 72 -19.86 -5.69 32.07
N SER A 73 -21.12 -5.88 31.64
CA SER A 73 -22.38 -5.24 32.11
C SER A 73 -22.64 -3.90 31.41
N GLN A 74 -23.70 -3.64 30.64
CA GLN A 74 -25.11 -4.03 30.73
C GLN A 74 -25.82 -3.97 29.34
N ASP A 75 -26.85 -4.82 29.18
CA ASP A 75 -28.14 -4.65 28.47
C ASP A 75 -28.25 -4.28 26.96
N PRO A 76 -29.36 -4.70 26.29
CA PRO A 76 -29.47 -4.76 24.84
C PRO A 76 -29.97 -3.44 24.25
N ILE A 77 -29.17 -2.81 23.38
CA ILE A 77 -29.54 -1.59 22.68
C ILE A 77 -30.09 -1.91 21.30
N GLN A 78 -31.30 -1.40 21.06
CA GLN A 78 -32.00 -1.37 19.79
C GLN A 78 -31.10 -0.85 18.65
N VAL A 79 -31.22 -1.54 17.52
CA VAL A 79 -30.65 -1.14 16.25
C VAL A 79 -31.51 -0.01 15.67
N ASN A 80 -30.96 1.21 15.59
CA ASN A 80 -31.38 2.18 14.59
C ASN A 80 -30.14 2.91 14.03
N PRO A 81 -30.01 3.08 12.70
CA PRO A 81 -28.77 3.51 12.06
C PRO A 81 -28.79 5.02 11.84
N GLN A 82 -27.95 5.77 12.55
CA GLN A 82 -27.55 7.10 12.10
C GLN A 82 -26.22 7.52 12.73
N GLN A 83 -25.24 7.68 11.84
CA GLN A 83 -24.18 8.71 11.83
C GLN A 83 -23.34 8.89 13.11
N ASP A 84 -22.06 8.49 13.05
CA ASP A 84 -20.97 9.43 12.75
C ASP A 84 -19.59 8.76 12.93
N HIS A 85 -18.88 8.56 11.81
CA HIS A 85 -17.42 8.70 11.72
C HIS A 85 -17.00 8.58 10.24
N LEU A 86 -17.23 9.66 9.48
CA LEU A 86 -16.44 10.02 8.31
C LEU A 86 -15.37 11.03 8.79
N PRO A 87 -14.09 10.93 8.35
CA PRO A 87 -13.75 11.56 7.07
C PRO A 87 -12.50 10.96 6.41
N GLN A 88 -12.66 10.02 5.46
CA GLN A 88 -11.53 9.67 4.57
C GLN A 88 -11.93 9.52 3.09
N VAL A 89 -13.23 9.34 2.81
CA VAL A 89 -13.72 9.21 1.44
C VAL A 89 -13.88 10.59 0.76
N ASN A 90 -14.14 11.65 1.52
CA ASN A 90 -14.34 13.02 1.00
C ASN A 90 -13.04 13.72 0.54
N ARG A 91 -11.85 13.25 0.93
CA ARG A 91 -10.58 13.81 0.42
C ARG A 91 -10.35 13.48 -1.05
N SER A 92 -10.79 12.31 -1.50
CA SER A 92 -10.61 11.90 -2.90
C SER A 92 -11.55 12.69 -3.83
N ALA A 93 -12.80 12.91 -3.42
CA ALA A 93 -13.75 13.75 -4.16
C ALA A 93 -13.28 15.22 -4.24
N GLN A 94 -12.84 15.80 -3.12
CA GLN A 94 -12.30 17.17 -3.12
C GLN A 94 -11.01 17.30 -3.96
N ALA A 95 -10.17 16.27 -4.00
CA ALA A 95 -8.97 16.27 -4.84
C ALA A 95 -9.32 16.22 -6.35
N VAL A 96 -10.33 15.45 -6.74
CA VAL A 96 -10.81 15.37 -8.13
C VAL A 96 -11.47 16.69 -8.54
N GLU A 97 -12.24 17.32 -7.66
CA GLU A 97 -12.91 18.59 -7.94
C GLU A 97 -11.91 19.76 -8.04
N LYS A 98 -10.91 19.81 -7.15
CA LYS A 98 -9.79 20.77 -7.26
C LYS A 98 -8.96 20.56 -8.53
N ALA A 99 -8.71 19.31 -8.94
CA ALA A 99 -8.00 19.01 -10.18
C ALA A 99 -8.81 19.43 -11.42
N LYS A 100 -10.14 19.25 -11.39
CA LYS A 100 -11.04 19.67 -12.48
C LYS A 100 -11.13 21.20 -12.57
N ALA A 101 -11.17 21.90 -11.43
CA ALA A 101 -11.16 23.37 -11.38
C ALA A 101 -9.83 23.97 -11.88
N LEU A 102 -8.67 23.39 -11.50
CA LEU A 102 -7.36 23.82 -11.99
C LEU A 102 -7.18 23.57 -13.49
N LYS A 103 -7.77 22.49 -14.02
CA LYS A 103 -7.79 22.23 -15.46
C LYS A 103 -8.67 23.25 -16.21
N ALA A 104 -9.84 23.57 -15.67
CA ALA A 104 -10.72 24.59 -16.25
C ALA A 104 -10.07 25.99 -16.25
N GLN A 105 -9.34 26.38 -15.20
CA GLN A 105 -8.56 27.63 -15.19
C GLN A 105 -7.46 27.65 -16.25
N ARG A 106 -6.77 26.54 -16.48
CA ARG A 106 -5.75 26.45 -17.54
C ARG A 106 -6.37 26.53 -18.94
N GLU A 107 -7.52 25.91 -19.15
CA GLU A 107 -8.23 25.97 -20.44
C GLU A 107 -8.86 27.35 -20.70
N ALA A 108 -9.33 28.05 -19.65
CA ALA A 108 -9.81 29.43 -19.75
C ALA A 108 -8.66 30.42 -20.02
N SER A 109 -7.50 30.23 -19.39
CA SER A 109 -6.31 31.07 -19.61
C SER A 109 -5.68 30.91 -20.99
N ILE A 110 -6.00 29.84 -21.73
CA ILE A 110 -5.50 29.61 -23.10
C ILE A 110 -6.39 30.29 -24.16
N LYS A 111 -7.58 30.79 -23.81
CA LYS A 111 -8.48 31.46 -24.78
C LYS A 111 -8.24 32.94 -24.98
N GLU A 112 -7.41 33.60 -24.18
CA GLU A 112 -7.08 35.02 -24.39
C GLU A 112 -5.58 35.25 -24.39
N THR A 113 -4.93 34.87 -25.48
CA THR A 113 -3.90 35.68 -26.13
C THR A 113 -3.71 35.17 -27.56
N PRO A 114 -4.05 35.95 -28.60
CA PRO A 114 -3.54 35.69 -29.93
C PRO A 114 -2.06 36.10 -29.94
N LEU A 115 -1.21 35.25 -29.36
CA LEU A 115 0.25 35.39 -29.44
C LEU A 115 0.67 35.00 -30.86
N LYS A 116 0.65 36.03 -31.69
CA LYS A 116 1.40 36.21 -32.93
C LYS A 116 2.80 35.60 -32.81
N HIS A 117 3.01 34.35 -33.23
CA HIS A 117 4.33 33.81 -33.55
C HIS A 117 4.23 32.79 -34.67
N GLY A 118 4.45 33.26 -35.90
CA GLY A 118 5.48 32.67 -36.74
C GLY A 118 5.13 31.46 -37.60
N VAL A 119 4.01 31.49 -38.33
CA VAL A 119 3.99 30.88 -39.67
C VAL A 119 4.28 32.01 -40.63
N HIS A 120 5.43 31.94 -41.31
CA HIS A 120 5.75 32.81 -42.44
C HIS A 120 4.76 32.51 -43.56
N LEU A 121 3.59 33.14 -43.52
CA LEU A 121 2.74 33.28 -44.68
C LEU A 121 3.45 34.28 -45.59
N VAL A 122 3.93 33.80 -46.73
CA VAL A 122 4.45 34.64 -47.80
C VAL A 122 3.28 35.47 -48.33
N GLU A 123 3.18 36.70 -47.86
CA GLU A 123 2.35 37.73 -48.46
C GLU A 123 3.00 38.18 -49.79
N PRO A 124 2.27 38.22 -50.91
CA PRO A 124 2.79 38.76 -52.16
C PRO A 124 2.97 40.28 -52.05
N ILE A 125 4.22 40.72 -52.04
CA ILE A 125 4.63 42.12 -52.04
C ILE A 125 4.41 42.72 -53.46
N TYR A 126 3.30 43.43 -53.67
CA TYR A 126 3.33 44.89 -53.90
C TYR A 126 4.68 45.57 -54.23
N PRO A 127 5.22 45.64 -55.47
CA PRO A 127 6.39 46.47 -55.74
C PRO A 127 6.01 47.96 -55.67
N SER A 128 6.47 48.66 -54.62
CA SER A 128 6.51 50.12 -54.54
C SER A 128 7.97 50.58 -54.56
N PRO A 129 8.31 51.66 -55.30
CA PRO A 129 9.66 51.92 -55.75
C PRO A 129 10.55 52.58 -54.70
N SER A 130 11.82 52.12 -54.68
CA SER A 130 13.05 52.83 -54.30
C SER A 130 13.15 53.39 -52.86
N PRO A 131 14.12 52.86 -52.10
CA PRO A 131 15.28 53.71 -51.81
C PRO A 131 16.63 53.03 -52.05
N SER A 132 17.47 53.75 -52.79
CA SER A 132 18.94 53.87 -52.75
C SER A 132 19.81 52.66 -52.36
N PRO A 133 20.75 52.23 -53.24
CA PRO A 133 21.70 51.16 -52.97
C PRO A 133 22.83 51.65 -52.07
N SER A 134 22.77 51.33 -50.78
CA SER A 134 23.90 51.52 -49.85
C SER A 134 24.51 50.17 -49.48
N GLN A 135 25.61 49.86 -50.16
CA GLN A 135 26.74 49.02 -49.73
C GLN A 135 26.39 47.71 -49.00
N THR A 136 26.26 46.65 -49.80
CA THR A 136 26.40 45.26 -49.37
C THR A 136 27.82 45.03 -48.81
N LYS A 137 28.01 45.27 -47.51
CA LYS A 137 29.16 44.76 -46.78
C LYS A 137 28.96 43.27 -46.63
N THR A 138 29.79 42.49 -47.34
CA THR A 138 29.90 41.04 -47.16
C THR A 138 30.00 40.73 -45.66
N PRO A 139 29.15 39.84 -45.11
CA PRO A 139 29.22 39.49 -43.71
C PRO A 139 30.61 38.94 -43.41
N ASP A 140 31.23 39.51 -42.37
CA ASP A 140 32.53 39.11 -41.87
C ASP A 140 32.54 37.60 -41.58
N LEU A 141 33.43 36.86 -42.24
CA LEU A 141 33.48 35.40 -42.24
C LEU A 141 33.68 34.83 -40.83
N ASP A 142 34.32 35.61 -39.95
CA ASP A 142 34.55 35.22 -38.56
C ASP A 142 33.28 35.29 -37.72
N LEU A 143 32.37 36.22 -38.01
CA LEU A 143 31.06 36.27 -37.37
C LEU A 143 30.22 35.03 -37.72
N ILE A 144 30.25 34.58 -38.98
CA ILE A 144 29.54 33.37 -39.42
C ILE A 144 30.05 32.13 -38.68
N LYS A 145 31.38 31.98 -38.55
CA LYS A 145 31.97 30.87 -37.79
C LYS A 145 31.56 30.89 -36.31
N GLN A 146 31.45 32.07 -35.71
CA GLN A 146 31.03 32.21 -34.32
C GLN A 146 29.56 31.82 -34.12
N VAL A 147 28.68 32.23 -35.04
CA VAL A 147 27.26 31.84 -35.04
C VAL A 147 27.09 30.34 -35.17
N LEU A 148 27.79 29.69 -36.11
CA LEU A 148 27.73 28.23 -36.29
C LEU A 148 28.19 27.45 -35.05
N LYS A 149 29.26 27.92 -34.37
CA LYS A 149 29.73 27.32 -33.11
C LYS A 149 28.68 27.43 -32.00
N LEU A 150 28.01 28.57 -31.89
CA LEU A 150 26.95 28.78 -30.91
C LEU A 150 25.72 27.92 -31.20
N GLN A 151 25.28 27.83 -32.45
CA GLN A 151 24.19 26.95 -32.87
C GLN A 151 24.48 25.50 -32.52
N HIS A 152 25.68 25.00 -32.84
CA HIS A 152 26.03 23.62 -32.52
C HIS A 152 26.09 23.35 -30.99
N LYS A 153 26.46 24.34 -30.19
CA LYS A 153 26.40 24.26 -28.72
C LYS A 153 24.96 24.21 -28.22
N GLN A 154 24.06 25.00 -28.81
CA GLN A 154 22.63 24.99 -28.50
C GLN A 154 21.99 23.64 -28.86
N GLU A 155 22.23 23.11 -30.06
CA GLU A 155 21.73 21.78 -30.47
C GLU A 155 22.20 20.66 -29.54
N LYS A 156 23.47 20.70 -29.09
CA LYS A 156 23.98 19.72 -28.11
C LYS A 156 23.27 19.84 -26.75
N ALA A 157 22.98 21.06 -26.30
CA ALA A 157 22.24 21.30 -25.08
C ALA A 157 20.79 20.80 -25.20
N GLU A 158 20.11 21.11 -26.31
CA GLU A 158 18.75 20.65 -26.60
C GLU A 158 18.68 19.12 -26.68
N LYS A 159 19.63 18.47 -27.35
CA LYS A 159 19.70 17.00 -27.41
C LYS A 159 19.87 16.38 -26.02
N LYS A 160 20.63 17.03 -25.12
CA LYS A 160 20.74 16.59 -23.72
C LYS A 160 19.41 16.77 -22.99
N GLN A 161 18.73 17.90 -23.15
CA GLN A 161 17.42 18.14 -22.56
C GLN A 161 16.37 17.14 -23.07
N GLN A 162 16.34 16.85 -24.36
CA GLN A 162 15.44 15.85 -24.96
C GLN A 162 15.69 14.44 -24.38
N LYS A 163 16.96 14.04 -24.20
CA LYS A 163 17.29 12.76 -23.54
C LYS A 163 16.79 12.71 -22.10
N MET A 164 16.93 13.81 -21.34
CA MET A 164 16.41 13.90 -19.98
C MET A 164 14.88 13.82 -19.94
N ARG A 165 14.20 14.53 -20.83
CA ARG A 165 12.74 14.48 -20.97
C ARG A 165 12.24 13.09 -21.34
N LYS A 166 12.92 12.39 -22.25
CA LYS A 166 12.59 11.01 -22.63
C LYS A 166 12.71 10.06 -21.43
N LYS A 167 13.83 10.13 -20.69
CA LYS A 167 14.02 9.33 -19.46
C LYS A 167 12.94 9.61 -18.41
N LEU A 168 12.51 10.87 -18.28
CA LEU A 168 11.43 11.23 -17.36
C LEU A 168 10.10 10.61 -17.78
N LEU A 169 9.75 10.67 -19.07
CA LEU A 169 8.54 10.06 -19.61
C LEU A 169 8.54 8.54 -19.46
N GLU A 170 9.67 7.89 -19.69
CA GLU A 170 9.85 6.46 -19.48
C GLU A 170 9.58 6.08 -18.02
N LYS A 171 10.15 6.82 -17.05
CA LYS A 171 9.86 6.63 -15.62
C LYS A 171 8.38 6.86 -15.27
N GLN A 172 7.72 7.86 -15.87
CA GLN A 172 6.29 8.08 -15.66
C GLN A 172 5.45 6.92 -16.20
N SER A 173 5.79 6.37 -17.37
CA SER A 173 5.10 5.20 -17.93
C SER A 173 5.29 3.94 -17.08
N GLU A 174 6.50 3.68 -16.58
CA GLU A 174 6.77 2.54 -15.71
C GLU A 174 6.00 2.64 -14.39
N LEU A 175 5.87 3.85 -13.83
CA LEU A 175 5.06 4.08 -12.64
C LEU A 175 3.57 3.84 -12.91
N ALA A 176 3.06 4.28 -14.07
CA ALA A 176 1.68 4.04 -14.47
C ALA A 176 1.38 2.54 -14.62
N ASP A 177 2.29 1.75 -15.19
CA ASP A 177 2.15 0.30 -15.31
C ASP A 177 2.15 -0.40 -13.94
N LYS A 178 3.02 0.04 -13.02
CA LYS A 178 3.02 -0.45 -11.63
C LYS A 178 1.69 -0.14 -10.95
N HIS A 179 1.18 1.09 -11.09
CA HIS A 179 -0.10 1.49 -10.55
C HIS A 179 -1.26 0.66 -11.13
N HIS A 180 -1.25 0.40 -12.44
CA HIS A 180 -2.25 -0.47 -13.07
C HIS A 180 -2.23 -1.90 -12.52
N LYS A 181 -1.04 -2.46 -12.25
CA LYS A 181 -0.89 -3.78 -11.62
C LYS A 181 -1.47 -3.81 -10.20
N VAL A 182 -1.23 -2.77 -9.41
CA VAL A 182 -1.81 -2.64 -8.05
C VAL A 182 -3.34 -2.57 -8.12
N LEU A 183 -3.91 -1.72 -8.99
CA LEU A 183 -5.36 -1.64 -9.18
C LEU A 183 -5.97 -3.00 -9.60
N LYS A 184 -5.26 -3.78 -10.41
CA LYS A 184 -5.72 -5.13 -10.81
C LYS A 184 -5.73 -6.09 -9.62
N GLN A 185 -4.77 -5.99 -8.71
CA GLN A 185 -4.74 -6.77 -7.47
C GLN A 185 -5.86 -6.34 -6.52
N GLU A 186 -6.06 -5.04 -6.31
CA GLU A 186 -7.17 -4.51 -5.49
C GLU A 186 -8.53 -5.01 -5.99
N ARG A 187 -8.77 -4.97 -7.30
CA ARG A 187 -10.01 -5.51 -7.89
C ARG A 187 -10.19 -7.01 -7.64
N LYS A 188 -9.11 -7.80 -7.63
CA LYS A 188 -9.18 -9.24 -7.32
C LYS A 188 -9.53 -9.46 -5.85
N LEU A 189 -8.89 -8.71 -4.95
CA LEU A 189 -9.17 -8.77 -3.51
C LEU A 189 -10.60 -8.37 -3.20
N LEU A 190 -11.11 -7.28 -3.80
CA LEU A 190 -12.50 -6.86 -3.65
C LEU A 190 -13.49 -7.94 -4.12
N LYS A 191 -13.19 -8.62 -5.24
CA LYS A 191 -14.01 -9.75 -5.70
C LYS A 191 -14.00 -10.93 -4.72
N GLN A 192 -12.86 -11.21 -4.09
CA GLN A 192 -12.77 -12.26 -3.06
C GLN A 192 -13.55 -11.85 -1.80
N GLN A 193 -13.39 -10.61 -1.34
CA GLN A 193 -14.13 -10.06 -0.20
C GLN A 193 -15.65 -10.13 -0.44
N ALA A 194 -16.11 -9.77 -1.64
CA ALA A 194 -17.54 -9.87 -1.99
C ALA A 194 -18.05 -11.32 -1.96
N LYS A 195 -17.24 -12.31 -2.35
CA LYS A 195 -17.60 -13.73 -2.25
C LYS A 195 -17.71 -14.18 -0.80
N LEU A 196 -16.74 -13.81 0.04
CA LEU A 196 -16.77 -14.11 1.47
C LEU A 196 -17.98 -13.46 2.15
N ASN A 197 -18.25 -12.19 1.86
CA ASN A 197 -19.41 -11.47 2.39
C ASN A 197 -20.72 -12.15 1.96
N LYS A 198 -20.82 -12.61 0.72
CA LYS A 198 -21.99 -13.37 0.24
C LYS A 198 -22.17 -14.69 1.03
N GLN A 199 -21.08 -15.42 1.27
CA GLN A 199 -21.13 -16.65 2.07
C GLN A 199 -21.53 -16.37 3.52
N GLN A 200 -20.95 -15.33 4.13
CA GLN A 200 -21.32 -14.89 5.48
C GLN A 200 -22.80 -14.49 5.56
N ALA A 201 -23.31 -13.75 4.58
CA ALA A 201 -24.73 -13.40 4.52
C ALA A 201 -25.63 -14.64 4.41
N GLN A 202 -25.24 -15.62 3.60
CA GLN A 202 -25.97 -16.89 3.50
C GLN A 202 -25.95 -17.69 4.81
N MET A 203 -24.81 -17.75 5.50
CA MET A 203 -24.72 -18.40 6.82
C MET A 203 -25.58 -17.69 7.85
N LYS A 204 -25.55 -16.35 7.90
CA LYS A 204 -26.40 -15.55 8.78
C LYS A 204 -27.88 -15.79 8.51
N GLN A 205 -28.28 -15.85 7.24
CA GLN A 205 -29.66 -16.16 6.86
C GLN A 205 -30.07 -17.56 7.34
N LYS A 206 -29.21 -18.58 7.17
CA LYS A 206 -29.48 -19.94 7.67
C LYS A 206 -29.58 -19.97 9.19
N LEU A 207 -28.69 -19.29 9.90
CA LEU A 207 -28.76 -19.19 11.37
C LEU A 207 -30.06 -18.54 11.82
N ALA A 208 -30.48 -17.44 11.18
CA ALA A 208 -31.75 -16.79 11.47
C ALA A 208 -32.97 -17.70 11.19
N GLN A 209 -32.91 -18.53 10.16
CA GLN A 209 -33.94 -19.56 9.92
C GLN A 209 -33.97 -20.60 11.05
N TYR A 210 -32.81 -21.09 11.49
CA TYR A 210 -32.75 -22.01 12.63
C TYR A 210 -33.22 -21.36 13.94
N GLU A 211 -32.97 -20.07 14.17
CA GLU A 211 -33.49 -19.36 15.35
C GLU A 211 -35.02 -19.25 15.35
N LEU A 212 -35.65 -19.12 14.17
CA LEU A 212 -37.11 -19.07 14.03
C LEU A 212 -37.77 -20.46 14.11
N ASP A 213 -37.14 -21.47 13.51
CA ASP A 213 -37.65 -22.84 13.48
C ASP A 213 -37.28 -23.64 14.74
N TRP A 214 -36.44 -23.10 15.64
CA TRP A 214 -36.13 -23.75 16.90
C TRP A 214 -37.41 -23.85 17.74
N PRO A 215 -37.98 -25.06 17.95
CA PRO A 215 -39.23 -25.18 18.63
C PRO A 215 -39.02 -24.77 20.08
N LEU A 216 -39.70 -23.72 20.56
CA LEU A 216 -39.88 -23.47 21.99
C LEU A 216 -40.42 -24.70 22.74
N SER A 217 -41.00 -25.67 22.04
CA SER A 217 -41.40 -26.98 22.57
C SER A 217 -40.24 -27.92 22.95
N ALA A 218 -39.01 -27.71 22.46
CA ALA A 218 -37.86 -28.50 22.92
C ALA A 218 -37.36 -28.10 24.32
N LEU A 219 -37.58 -26.84 24.73
CA LEU A 219 -37.23 -26.35 26.07
C LEU A 219 -38.29 -26.71 27.13
N SER A 220 -39.56 -26.86 26.76
CA SER A 220 -40.59 -27.32 27.71
C SER A 220 -40.45 -28.80 28.07
N ALA A 221 -39.95 -29.65 27.16
CA ALA A 221 -39.75 -31.08 27.43
C ALA A 221 -38.64 -31.37 28.46
N VAL A 222 -37.58 -30.54 28.53
CA VAL A 222 -36.51 -30.71 29.53
C VAL A 222 -36.94 -30.25 30.92
N SER A 223 -37.92 -29.35 31.00
CA SER A 223 -38.45 -28.84 32.28
C SER A 223 -39.36 -29.84 33.00
N GLY A 224 -39.99 -30.77 32.27
CA GLY A 224 -40.89 -31.79 32.83
C GLY A 224 -40.20 -33.01 33.45
N LEU A 225 -38.94 -33.29 33.10
CA LEU A 225 -38.23 -34.47 33.62
C LEU A 225 -37.69 -34.29 35.05
N ASN A 226 -37.67 -33.07 35.58
CA ASN A 226 -37.16 -32.81 36.94
C ASN A 226 -38.22 -32.98 38.04
N THR A 227 -39.51 -32.99 37.71
CA THR A 227 -40.59 -33.17 38.70
C THR A 227 -40.82 -34.64 39.01
N GLU A 228 -40.80 -35.53 38.02
CA GLU A 228 -40.98 -36.99 38.24
C GLU A 228 -39.83 -37.61 39.05
N ASN A 229 -38.60 -37.10 38.90
CA ASN A 229 -37.47 -37.62 39.66
C ASN A 229 -37.50 -37.17 41.13
N LYS A 230 -38.07 -35.98 41.42
CA LYS A 230 -38.23 -35.48 42.79
C LYS A 230 -39.28 -36.29 43.57
N GLU A 231 -40.31 -36.79 42.89
CA GLU A 231 -41.36 -37.60 43.50
C GLU A 231 -40.89 -39.03 43.80
N ARG A 232 -40.10 -39.62 42.90
CA ARG A 232 -39.43 -40.93 43.14
C ARG A 232 -38.44 -40.89 44.30
N VAL A 233 -37.67 -39.80 44.45
CA VAL A 233 -36.74 -39.64 45.59
C VAL A 233 -37.50 -39.45 46.92
N SER A 234 -38.67 -38.81 46.90
CA SER A 234 -39.51 -38.69 48.11
C SER A 234 -40.14 -40.03 48.53
N GLN A 235 -40.57 -40.89 47.59
CA GLN A 235 -41.15 -42.20 47.92
C GLN A 235 -40.13 -43.20 48.50
N LEU A 236 -38.85 -43.12 48.09
CA LEU A 236 -37.78 -43.95 48.64
C LEU A 236 -37.40 -43.59 50.09
N LYS A 237 -37.78 -42.40 50.59
CA LYS A 237 -37.47 -41.94 51.96
C LYS A 237 -38.45 -42.39 53.05
N VAL A 238 -39.55 -43.05 52.69
CA VAL A 238 -40.59 -43.50 53.64
C VAL A 238 -40.42 -44.97 54.06
N LEU A 239 -39.47 -45.69 53.45
CA LEU A 239 -39.22 -47.12 53.69
C LEU A 239 -37.99 -47.42 54.58
N HIS A 240 -37.49 -46.43 55.32
CA HIS A 240 -36.41 -46.56 56.30
C HIS A 240 -36.80 -45.85 57.59
#